data_AF-A0A1I0K6X6-F1
#
_entry.id   AF-A0A1I0K6X6-F1
#
_cell.length_a   1.000
_cell.length_b   1.000
_cell.length_c   1.000
_cell.angle_alpha   90.00
_cell.angle_beta   90.00
_cell.angle_gamma   90.00
#
_symmetry.space_group_name_H-M   'P 1'
#
loop_
_entity.id
_entity.type
_entity.pdbx_description
1 polymer ?
#
loop_
_entity_poly.entity_id
_entity_poly.type
_entity_poly.pdbx_seq_one_letter_code
_entity_poly.pdbx_strand_id
1 'polypeptide(L)'
;MTKEVIKKEYIFTGMEVTTKEEALRAIAERAVELGLCRDVEETYEGFMERESQGPTGMQDGFAIPHTRCESVIQTGIVVMKSTKELEWESFDGKPVQIMIALIVPKENYGNEHIQILASLSRMLMKQDFRRKLTESDSAEEIFEVIHQAVAGE
;
A
#
# COMPACT_ATOMS: atom_id res chain seq x y z
N MET A 1 -17.05 -4.03 15.50
CA MET A 1 -15.92 -4.77 14.93
C MET A 1 -15.50 -4.02 13.68
N THR A 2 -14.54 -3.13 13.80
CA THR A 2 -13.79 -2.63 12.64
C THR A 2 -13.22 -3.87 11.94
N LYS A 3 -13.53 -4.05 10.65
CA LYS A 3 -12.93 -5.15 9.88
C LYS A 3 -11.42 -4.91 9.88
N GLU A 4 -10.63 -5.91 10.23
CA GLU A 4 -9.18 -5.82 10.15
C GLU A 4 -8.77 -5.60 8.68
N VAL A 5 -8.29 -4.38 8.39
CA VAL A 5 -7.85 -3.99 7.04
C VAL A 5 -6.40 -4.42 6.76
N ILE A 6 -5.69 -4.95 7.76
CA ILE A 6 -4.31 -5.40 7.59
C ILE A 6 -4.10 -6.69 8.38
N LYS A 7 -3.28 -7.59 7.84
CA LYS A 7 -2.83 -8.84 8.48
C LYS A 7 -1.36 -9.07 8.15
N LYS A 8 -0.70 -9.94 8.92
CA LYS A 8 0.70 -10.31 8.72
C LYS A 8 0.91 -10.93 7.34
N GLU A 9 -0.07 -11.70 6.86
CA GLU A 9 -0.05 -12.32 5.54
C GLU A 9 -0.12 -11.29 4.39
N TYR A 10 -0.43 -10.02 4.68
CA TYR A 10 -0.53 -8.96 3.67
C TYR A 10 0.79 -8.19 3.52
N ILE A 11 1.85 -8.63 4.21
CA ILE A 11 3.16 -8.01 4.20
C ILE A 11 4.14 -8.87 3.38
N PHE A 12 4.66 -8.28 2.31
CA PHE A 12 5.60 -8.94 1.40
C PHE A 12 6.93 -8.20 1.40
N THR A 13 7.97 -8.83 1.93
CA THR A 13 9.34 -8.28 1.95
C THR A 13 10.23 -9.04 0.98
N GLY A 14 11.31 -8.40 0.53
CA GLY A 14 12.27 -9.03 -0.39
C GLY A 14 11.71 -9.24 -1.80
N MET A 15 10.77 -8.39 -2.24
CA MET A 15 10.18 -8.52 -3.57
C MET A 15 11.14 -8.08 -4.67
N GLU A 16 11.31 -8.90 -5.70
CA GLU A 16 12.15 -8.60 -6.86
C GLU A 16 11.32 -7.95 -7.97
N VAL A 17 11.04 -6.66 -7.81
CA VAL A 17 10.40 -5.81 -8.83
C VAL A 17 11.36 -4.71 -9.27
N THR A 18 11.26 -4.26 -10.51
CA THR A 18 12.20 -3.31 -11.10
C THR A 18 11.57 -2.02 -11.62
N THR A 19 10.25 -2.00 -11.79
CA THR A 19 9.49 -0.80 -12.18
C THR A 19 8.28 -0.56 -11.28
N LYS A 20 7.75 0.67 -11.32
CA LYS A 20 6.48 1.04 -10.68
C LYS A 20 5.35 0.13 -11.15
N GLU A 21 5.26 -0.13 -12.45
CA GLU A 21 4.24 -0.96 -13.07
C GLU A 21 4.33 -2.41 -12.60
N GLU A 22 5.54 -2.98 -12.51
CA GLU A 22 5.76 -4.32 -11.96
C GLU A 22 5.35 -4.41 -10.49
N ALA A 23 5.68 -3.38 -9.70
CA ALA A 23 5.29 -3.32 -8.29
C ALA A 23 3.76 -3.27 -8.12
N LEU A 24 3.07 -2.40 -8.88
CA LEU A 24 1.60 -2.28 -8.83
C LEU A 24 0.90 -3.57 -9.31
N ARG A 25 1.44 -4.22 -10.34
CA ARG A 25 0.93 -5.51 -10.81
C ARG A 25 1.14 -6.61 -9.79
N ALA A 26 2.31 -6.70 -9.17
CA ALA A 26 2.58 -7.67 -8.11
C ALA A 26 1.68 -7.46 -6.90
N ILE A 27 1.38 -6.20 -6.52
CA ILE A 27 0.40 -5.88 -5.46
C ILE A 27 -0.99 -6.41 -5.83
N ALA A 28 -1.43 -6.22 -7.08
CA ALA A 28 -2.72 -6.72 -7.57
C ALA A 28 -2.79 -8.27 -7.55
N GLU A 29 -1.72 -8.95 -7.96
CA GLU A 29 -1.61 -10.41 -7.89
C GLU A 29 -1.75 -10.91 -6.45
N ARG A 30 -0.98 -10.34 -5.51
CA ARG A 30 -1.08 -10.69 -4.09
C ARG A 30 -2.47 -10.40 -3.53
N ALA A 31 -3.09 -9.29 -3.90
CA ALA A 31 -4.45 -8.98 -3.46
C ALA A 31 -5.47 -10.04 -3.91
N VAL A 32 -5.33 -10.61 -5.11
CA VAL A 32 -6.18 -11.72 -5.58
C VAL A 32 -5.86 -13.02 -4.85
N GLU A 33 -4.58 -13.37 -4.67
CA GLU A 33 -4.17 -14.57 -3.91
C GLU A 33 -4.70 -14.56 -2.46
N LEU A 34 -4.73 -13.38 -1.84
CA LEU A 34 -5.25 -13.15 -0.49
C LEU A 34 -6.79 -13.12 -0.42
N GLY A 35 -7.48 -13.19 -1.57
CA GLY A 35 -8.94 -13.07 -1.66
C GLY A 35 -9.46 -11.66 -1.32
N LEU A 36 -8.63 -10.64 -1.43
CA LEU A 36 -9.02 -9.23 -1.28
C LEU A 36 -9.66 -8.71 -2.58
N CYS A 37 -9.17 -9.20 -3.72
CA CYS A 37 -9.68 -8.91 -5.06
C CYS A 37 -10.05 -10.20 -5.80
N ARG A 38 -10.86 -10.07 -6.87
CA ARG A 38 -11.22 -11.20 -7.76
C ARG A 38 -10.53 -11.18 -9.14
N ASP A 39 -9.92 -10.06 -9.52
CA ASP A 39 -9.35 -9.86 -10.85
C ASP A 39 -8.06 -9.02 -10.74
N VAL A 40 -6.96 -9.54 -11.29
CA VAL A 40 -5.64 -8.90 -11.24
C VAL A 40 -5.58 -7.69 -12.18
N GLU A 41 -6.07 -7.84 -13.41
CA GLU A 41 -5.99 -6.77 -14.42
C GLU A 41 -6.85 -5.59 -14.00
N GLU A 42 -8.08 -5.81 -13.56
CA GLU A 42 -8.96 -4.73 -13.11
C GLU A 42 -8.40 -4.01 -11.87
N THR A 43 -7.75 -4.75 -10.96
CA THR A 43 -7.09 -4.15 -9.78
C THR A 43 -5.88 -3.33 -10.20
N TYR A 44 -5.05 -3.85 -11.09
CA TYR A 44 -3.86 -3.18 -11.62
C TYR A 44 -4.23 -1.91 -12.41
N GLU A 45 -5.19 -2.01 -13.32
CA GLU A 45 -5.71 -0.88 -14.09
C GLU A 45 -6.25 0.21 -13.16
N GLY A 46 -6.95 -0.18 -12.10
CA GLY A 46 -7.42 0.77 -11.09
C GLY A 46 -6.27 1.49 -10.36
N PHE A 47 -5.13 0.84 -10.11
CA PHE A 47 -3.94 1.52 -9.56
C PHE A 47 -3.34 2.49 -10.58
N MET A 48 -3.20 2.06 -11.84
CA MET A 48 -2.63 2.88 -12.91
C MET A 48 -3.51 4.11 -13.21
N GLU A 49 -4.83 3.93 -13.24
CA GLU A 49 -5.78 5.04 -13.37
C GLU A 49 -5.58 6.04 -12.22
N ARG A 50 -5.46 5.55 -10.98
CA ARG A 50 -5.23 6.43 -9.85
C ARG A 50 -3.89 7.17 -9.97
N GLU A 51 -2.82 6.49 -10.32
CA GLU A 51 -1.48 7.09 -10.47
C GLU A 51 -1.46 8.18 -11.55
N SER A 52 -2.24 8.00 -12.62
CA SER A 52 -2.37 8.97 -13.71
C SER A 52 -3.04 10.28 -13.31
N GLN A 53 -3.88 10.27 -12.26
CA GLN A 53 -4.53 11.47 -11.73
C GLN A 53 -3.57 12.31 -10.88
N GLY A 54 -2.47 11.72 -10.43
CA GLY A 54 -1.47 12.35 -9.62
C GLY A 54 -0.69 11.29 -8.84
N PRO A 55 0.63 11.46 -8.71
CA PRO A 55 1.47 10.42 -8.15
C PRO A 55 1.13 10.11 -6.70
N THR A 56 1.36 8.87 -6.29
CA THR A 56 1.17 8.38 -4.92
C THR A 56 2.48 8.16 -4.18
N GLY A 57 3.61 8.50 -4.81
CA GLY A 57 4.92 8.59 -4.16
C GLY A 57 4.92 9.65 -3.06
N MET A 58 5.41 9.26 -1.89
CA MET A 58 5.53 10.11 -0.71
C MET A 58 6.97 10.65 -0.60
N GLN A 59 7.66 10.40 0.50
CA GLN A 59 9.04 10.85 0.70
C GLN A 59 9.87 9.72 1.32
N ASP A 60 11.20 9.81 1.19
CA ASP A 60 12.16 8.88 1.79
C ASP A 60 11.88 7.40 1.48
N GLY A 61 11.54 7.08 0.23
CA GLY A 61 11.41 5.68 -0.19
C GLY A 61 10.01 5.08 -0.05
N PHE A 62 8.98 5.88 0.21
CA PHE A 62 7.61 5.37 0.43
C PHE A 62 6.63 5.81 -0.65
N ALA A 63 5.67 4.94 -0.98
CA ALA A 63 4.46 5.29 -1.73
C ALA A 63 3.20 4.72 -1.05
N ILE A 64 2.06 5.34 -1.32
CA ILE A 64 0.73 4.90 -0.87
C ILE A 64 -0.21 4.67 -2.07
N PRO A 65 0.14 3.76 -2.99
CA PRO A 65 -0.72 3.47 -4.12
C PRO A 65 -2.08 3.02 -3.62
N HIS A 66 -3.16 3.46 -4.25
CA HIS A 66 -4.49 3.11 -3.81
C HIS A 66 -5.42 2.95 -4.98
N THR A 67 -6.39 2.04 -4.85
CA THR A 67 -7.38 1.85 -5.88
C THR A 67 -8.75 1.52 -5.33
N ARG A 68 -9.74 1.79 -6.17
CA ARG A 68 -11.14 1.49 -5.97
C ARG A 68 -11.70 0.99 -7.30
N CYS A 69 -12.01 -0.29 -7.38
CA CYS A 69 -12.60 -0.93 -8.55
C CYS A 69 -13.61 -2.02 -8.15
N GLU A 70 -14.34 -2.56 -9.12
CA GLU A 70 -15.38 -3.58 -8.91
C GLU A 70 -14.76 -4.93 -8.52
N SER A 71 -13.48 -5.14 -8.84
CA SER A 71 -12.76 -6.37 -8.49
C SER A 71 -12.45 -6.49 -7.00
N VAL A 72 -12.45 -5.40 -6.24
CA VAL A 72 -12.13 -5.42 -4.80
C VAL A 72 -13.33 -5.94 -4.00
N ILE A 73 -13.15 -7.07 -3.33
CA ILE A 73 -14.16 -7.75 -2.51
C ILE A 73 -14.20 -7.17 -1.09
N GLN A 74 -13.03 -6.83 -0.55
CA GLN A 74 -12.87 -6.32 0.81
C GLN A 74 -11.76 -5.27 0.89
N THR A 75 -11.95 -4.28 1.77
CA THR A 75 -10.95 -3.26 2.03
C THR A 75 -9.71 -3.90 2.66
N GLY A 76 -8.53 -3.56 2.16
CA GLY A 76 -7.28 -4.11 2.66
C GLY A 76 -6.08 -3.18 2.45
N ILE A 77 -5.06 -3.36 3.28
CA ILE A 77 -3.74 -2.76 3.15
C ILE A 77 -2.77 -3.89 2.79
N VAL A 78 -2.15 -3.80 1.62
CA VAL A 78 -1.11 -4.71 1.15
C VAL A 78 0.22 -3.96 1.17
N VAL A 79 1.21 -4.52 1.85
CA VAL A 79 2.52 -3.88 1.99
C VAL A 79 3.53 -4.65 1.17
N MET A 80 4.32 -3.92 0.39
CA MET A 80 5.37 -4.49 -0.43
C MET A 80 6.67 -3.72 -0.20
N LYS A 81 7.73 -4.44 0.15
CA LYS A 81 9.10 -3.92 0.24
C LYS A 81 9.95 -4.59 -0.84
N SER A 82 10.41 -3.78 -1.78
CA SER A 82 11.27 -4.21 -2.88
C SER A 82 12.72 -4.37 -2.41
N THR A 83 13.45 -5.30 -3.02
CA THR A 83 14.91 -5.43 -2.86
C THR A 83 15.67 -4.26 -3.49
N LYS A 84 15.01 -3.49 -4.38
CA LYS A 84 15.59 -2.34 -5.08
C LYS A 84 14.71 -1.10 -4.94
N GLU A 85 15.34 0.06 -5.02
CA GLU A 85 14.64 1.32 -5.19
C GLU A 85 14.08 1.42 -6.62
N LEU A 86 12.84 1.88 -6.74
CA LEU A 86 12.08 1.98 -7.98
C LEU A 86 11.91 3.45 -8.36
N GLU A 87 12.11 3.78 -9.64
CA GLU A 87 11.76 5.10 -10.14
C GLU A 87 10.25 5.32 -9.96
N TRP A 88 9.91 6.39 -9.24
CA TRP A 88 8.54 6.75 -8.90
C TRP A 88 8.48 8.25 -8.70
N GLU A 89 7.46 8.91 -9.24
CA GLU A 89 7.25 10.32 -8.99
C GLU A 89 6.85 10.51 -7.52
N SER A 90 7.74 11.06 -6.71
CA SER A 90 7.56 11.24 -5.27
C SER A 90 7.61 12.71 -4.89
N PHE A 91 7.11 13.02 -3.68
CA PHE A 91 7.07 14.39 -3.17
C PHE A 91 8.45 15.03 -3.04
N ASP A 92 9.48 14.22 -2.73
CA ASP A 92 10.86 14.66 -2.58
C ASP A 92 11.76 14.30 -3.77
N GLY A 93 11.19 13.70 -4.83
CA GLY A 93 11.91 13.27 -6.03
C GLY A 93 12.82 12.05 -5.81
N LYS A 94 12.74 11.38 -4.66
CA LYS A 94 13.48 10.14 -4.38
C LYS A 94 12.75 8.91 -4.91
N PRO A 95 13.47 7.84 -5.28
CA PRO A 95 12.84 6.58 -5.66
C PRO A 95 12.11 5.94 -4.47
N VAL A 96 11.27 4.96 -4.75
CA VAL A 96 10.43 4.24 -3.76
C VAL A 96 10.93 2.82 -3.56
N GLN A 97 10.96 2.36 -2.31
CA GLN A 97 11.28 0.97 -1.96
C GLN A 97 10.10 0.27 -1.26
N ILE A 98 9.28 1.02 -0.51
CA ILE A 98 8.19 0.49 0.31
C ILE A 98 6.87 1.08 -0.18
N MET A 99 5.97 0.20 -0.63
CA MET A 99 4.61 0.55 -1.02
C MET A 99 3.63 0.07 0.05
N ILE A 100 2.78 0.96 0.56
CA ILE A 100 1.69 0.65 1.48
C ILE A 100 0.38 0.85 0.73
N ALA A 101 -0.09 -0.19 0.05
CA ALA A 101 -1.19 -0.10 -0.90
C ALA A 101 -2.55 -0.22 -0.22
N LEU A 102 -3.47 0.71 -0.48
CA LEU A 102 -4.85 0.66 0.02
C LEU A 102 -5.82 0.27 -1.10
N ILE A 103 -6.51 -0.86 -0.94
CA ILE A 103 -7.55 -1.31 -1.87
C ILE A 103 -8.93 -1.21 -1.21
N VAL A 104 -9.91 -0.71 -1.95
CA VAL A 104 -11.25 -0.42 -1.42
C VAL A 104 -12.34 -0.90 -2.40
N PRO A 105 -13.37 -1.63 -1.95
CA PRO A 105 -14.54 -1.97 -2.78
C PRO A 105 -15.21 -0.73 -3.35
N LYS A 106 -15.64 -0.79 -4.61
CA LYS A 106 -16.30 0.36 -5.25
C LYS A 106 -17.56 0.81 -4.51
N GLU A 107 -18.33 -0.11 -3.93
CA GLU A 107 -19.57 0.20 -3.21
C GLU A 107 -19.34 0.78 -1.80
N ASN A 108 -18.17 0.52 -1.19
CA ASN A 108 -17.83 0.99 0.16
C ASN A 108 -17.26 2.40 0.16
N TYR A 109 -18.02 3.34 -0.38
CA TYR A 109 -17.71 4.76 -0.28
C TYR A 109 -18.15 5.31 1.08
N GLY A 110 -17.21 5.41 2.02
CA GLY A 110 -17.43 5.99 3.33
C GLY A 110 -16.17 6.65 3.89
N ASN A 111 -16.30 7.39 4.99
CA ASN A 111 -15.19 8.13 5.58
C ASN A 111 -14.03 7.25 6.09
N GLU A 112 -14.27 5.96 6.33
CA GLU A 112 -13.29 5.06 6.95
C GLU A 112 -12.02 4.90 6.11
N HIS A 113 -12.13 4.65 4.79
CA HIS A 113 -10.94 4.51 3.95
C HIS A 113 -10.18 5.85 3.77
N ILE A 114 -10.90 6.97 3.77
CA ILE A 114 -10.28 8.31 3.76
C ILE A 114 -9.51 8.55 5.06
N GLN A 115 -10.05 8.10 6.20
CA GLN A 115 -9.37 8.19 7.50
C GLN A 115 -8.12 7.32 7.54
N ILE A 116 -8.18 6.10 7.01
CA ILE A 116 -7.01 5.21 6.88
C ILE A 116 -5.93 5.90 6.03
N LEU A 117 -6.29 6.38 4.85
CA LEU A 117 -5.35 7.06 3.95
C LEU A 117 -4.74 8.30 4.61
N ALA A 118 -5.55 9.14 5.25
CA ALA A 118 -5.09 10.31 5.98
C ALA A 118 -4.18 9.94 7.17
N SER A 119 -4.44 8.83 7.85
CA SER A 119 -3.59 8.35 8.94
C SER A 119 -2.23 7.90 8.41
N LEU A 120 -2.21 7.06 7.36
CA LEU A 120 -0.98 6.61 6.71
C LEU A 120 -0.15 7.80 6.21
N SER A 121 -0.75 8.75 5.49
CA SER A 121 -0.07 9.95 5.01
C SER A 121 0.57 10.75 6.14
N ARG A 122 -0.16 10.97 7.25
CA ARG A 122 0.38 11.68 8.43
C ARG A 122 1.50 10.90 9.10
N MET A 123 1.37 9.59 9.24
CA MET A 123 2.38 8.75 9.87
C MET A 123 3.65 8.67 9.03
N LEU A 124 3.53 8.62 7.70
CA LEU A 124 4.66 8.72 6.78
C LEU A 124 5.37 10.08 6.82
N MET A 125 4.79 11.13 7.42
CA MET A 125 5.53 12.37 7.69
C MET A 125 6.47 12.24 8.90
N LYS A 126 6.23 11.29 9.81
CA LYS A 126 7.07 11.08 11.00
C LYS A 126 8.30 10.25 10.66
N GLN A 127 9.49 10.80 10.91
CA GLN A 127 10.77 10.14 10.62
C GLN A 127 10.91 8.79 11.34
N ASP A 128 10.51 8.71 12.62
CA ASP A 128 10.59 7.45 13.38
C ASP A 128 9.70 6.35 12.81
N PHE A 129 8.56 6.70 12.22
CA PHE A 129 7.67 5.73 11.57
C PHE A 129 8.32 5.17 10.31
N ARG A 130 8.85 6.05 9.44
CA ARG A 130 9.60 5.64 8.25
C ARG A 130 10.79 4.77 8.61
N ARG A 131 11.60 5.19 9.59
CA ARG A 131 12.79 4.45 10.03
C ARG A 131 12.46 3.00 10.43
N LYS A 132 11.43 2.80 11.26
CA LYS A 132 10.99 1.46 11.69
C LYS A 132 10.64 0.54 10.51
N LEU A 133 9.96 1.09 9.49
CA LEU A 133 9.59 0.32 8.29
C LEU A 133 10.79 0.06 7.36
N THR A 134 11.71 1.01 7.23
CA THR A 134 12.91 0.85 6.40
C THR A 134 13.88 -0.16 6.99
N GLU A 135 14.10 -0.14 8.31
CA GLU A 135 15.08 -0.99 9.00
C GLU A 135 14.60 -2.44 9.22
N SER A 136 13.29 -2.69 9.12
CA SER A 136 12.73 -4.02 9.34
C SER A 136 12.47 -4.76 8.02
N ASP A 137 12.83 -6.05 7.99
CA ASP A 137 12.41 -7.01 6.96
C ASP A 137 11.43 -8.05 7.53
N SER A 138 11.03 -7.89 8.80
CA SER A 138 10.10 -8.79 9.48
C SER A 138 8.66 -8.39 9.17
N ALA A 139 7.91 -9.29 8.54
CA ALA A 139 6.48 -9.11 8.28
C ALA A 139 5.70 -8.81 9.57
N GLU A 140 6.09 -9.41 10.68
CA GLU A 140 5.52 -9.19 12.01
C GLU A 140 5.71 -7.74 12.47
N GLU A 141 6.94 -7.24 12.43
CA GLU A 141 7.26 -5.90 12.94
C GLU A 141 6.64 -4.81 12.06
N ILE A 142 6.67 -5.00 10.73
CA ILE A 142 6.03 -4.10 9.78
C ILE A 142 4.51 -4.07 10.01
N PHE A 143 3.89 -5.25 10.19
CA PHE A 143 2.47 -5.36 10.52
C PHE A 143 2.14 -4.56 11.78
N GLU A 144 2.87 -4.76 12.87
CA GLU A 144 2.61 -4.05 14.14
C GLU A 144 2.71 -2.53 13.99
N VAL A 145 3.74 -2.05 13.28
CA VAL A 145 3.94 -0.61 13.03
C VAL A 145 2.77 -0.02 12.24
N ILE A 146 2.32 -0.68 11.17
CA ILE A 146 1.24 -0.17 10.32
C ILE A 146 -0.13 -0.33 11.01
N HIS A 147 -0.35 -1.45 11.71
CA HIS A 147 -1.56 -1.70 12.47
C HIS A 147 -1.78 -0.60 13.51
N GLN A 148 -0.75 -0.23 14.29
CA GLN A 148 -0.82 0.90 15.23
C GLN A 148 -1.17 2.23 14.54
N ALA A 149 -0.67 2.47 13.33
CA ALA A 149 -0.97 3.70 12.59
C ALA A 149 -2.42 3.80 12.11
N VAL A 150 -3.10 2.68 11.87
CA VAL A 150 -4.46 2.66 11.30
C VAL A 150 -5.55 2.24 12.29
N ALA A 151 -5.18 1.68 13.45
CA ALA A 151 -6.10 1.28 14.51
C ALA A 151 -6.73 2.48 15.27
N GLY A 152 -6.22 3.70 15.08
CA GLY A 152 -6.83 4.92 15.61
C GLY A 152 -6.66 5.13 17.11
N GLU A 153 -5.43 5.01 17.63
CA GLU A 153 -5.04 5.53 18.95
C GLU A 153 -4.44 6.94 18.87
#